data_AF-A0A0S7WGY0-F1
#
_entry.id   AF-A0A0S7WGY0-F1
#
_cell.length_a   1.000
_cell.length_b   1.000
_cell.length_c   1.000
_cell.angle_alpha   90.00
_cell.angle_beta   90.00
_cell.angle_gamma   90.00
#
_symmetry.space_group_name_H-M   'P 1'
#
loop_
_entity.id
_entity.type
_entity.pdbx_description
1 polymer ?
#
loop_
_entity_poly.entity_id
_entity_poly.type
_entity_poly.pdbx_seq_one_letter_code
_entity_poly.pdbx_strand_id
1 'polypeptide(L)'
;MEWSESAEGLTRSVGSFSIATLVSRTLGLVREVVFAYLFGAGKATDAFFVAFRIPNLLRDLFAEGGLSAAFVPTFTGYLSKEGRSEAYRLAYIMVNLVLIVVGGIVLIGILAAPYLVKGIAYG
;
A
#
# COMPACT_ATOMS: atom_id res chain seq x y z
N MET A 1 -16.85 -18.65 -28.48
CA MET A 1 -17.05 -19.19 -27.12
C MET A 1 -15.97 -18.69 -26.16
N GLU A 2 -14.69 -18.61 -26.55
CA GLU A 2 -13.58 -18.06 -25.74
C GLU A 2 -13.79 -16.64 -25.15
N TRP A 3 -14.57 -15.79 -25.80
CA TRP A 3 -14.85 -14.42 -25.33
C TRP A 3 -15.78 -14.36 -24.11
N SER A 4 -16.65 -15.35 -23.87
CA SER A 4 -17.58 -15.31 -22.72
C SER A 4 -16.96 -15.90 -21.45
N GLU A 5 -16.13 -16.94 -21.55
CA GLU A 5 -15.39 -17.51 -20.40
C GLU A 5 -14.40 -16.50 -19.80
N SER A 6 -13.72 -15.72 -20.65
CA SER A 6 -12.80 -14.67 -20.21
C SER A 6 -13.53 -13.51 -19.49
N ALA A 7 -14.73 -13.16 -19.96
CA ALA A 7 -15.56 -12.13 -19.34
C ALA A 7 -16.08 -12.56 -17.96
N GLU A 8 -16.53 -13.82 -17.84
CA GLU A 8 -17.04 -14.38 -16.60
C GLU A 8 -15.95 -14.49 -15.52
N GLY A 9 -14.74 -14.90 -15.91
CA GLY A 9 -13.56 -14.90 -15.04
C GLY A 9 -13.14 -13.50 -14.60
N LEU A 10 -13.17 -12.51 -15.49
CA LEU A 10 -12.83 -11.12 -15.19
C LEU A 10 -13.86 -10.47 -14.24
N THR A 11 -15.16 -10.65 -14.50
CA THR A 11 -16.22 -10.11 -13.64
C THR A 11 -16.16 -10.69 -12.22
N ARG A 12 -15.88 -11.99 -12.08
CA ARG A 12 -15.71 -12.63 -10.77
C ARG A 12 -14.48 -12.12 -10.01
N SER A 13 -13.38 -11.89 -10.73
CA SER A 13 -12.13 -11.35 -10.19
C SER A 13 -12.28 -9.91 -9.71
N VAL A 14 -12.87 -9.05 -10.55
CA VAL A 14 -13.13 -7.64 -10.25
C VAL A 14 -14.15 -7.50 -9.11
N GLY A 15 -15.19 -8.34 -9.10
CA GLY A 15 -16.20 -8.36 -8.03
C GLY A 15 -15.60 -8.69 -6.67
N SER A 16 -14.76 -9.73 -6.60
CA SER A 16 -14.09 -10.14 -5.36
C SER A 16 -13.13 -9.05 -4.85
N PHE A 17 -12.37 -8.43 -5.74
CA PHE A 17 -11.46 -7.34 -5.40
C PHE A 17 -12.18 -6.10 -4.88
N SER A 18 -13.31 -5.75 -5.51
CA SER A 18 -14.14 -4.61 -5.10
C SER A 18 -14.76 -4.82 -3.73
N ILE A 19 -15.26 -6.03 -3.45
CA ILE A 19 -15.79 -6.39 -2.12
C ILE A 19 -14.69 -6.31 -1.07
N ALA A 20 -13.52 -6.90 -1.33
CA ALA A 20 -12.38 -6.84 -0.42
C ALA A 20 -11.97 -5.38 -0.11
N THR A 21 -11.98 -4.53 -1.14
CA THR A 21 -11.68 -3.09 -1.00
C THR A 21 -12.73 -2.38 -0.14
N LEU A 22 -14.02 -2.62 -0.38
CA LEU A 22 -15.11 -2.03 0.40
C LEU A 22 -15.01 -2.44 1.87
N VAL A 23 -14.83 -3.73 2.14
CA VAL A 23 -14.67 -4.24 3.52
C VAL A 23 -13.48 -3.58 4.20
N SER A 24 -12.32 -3.51 3.52
CA SER A 24 -11.14 -2.86 4.08
C SER A 24 -11.37 -1.38 4.40
N ARG A 25 -12.09 -0.64 3.54
CA ARG A 25 -12.40 0.78 3.76
C ARG A 25 -13.40 0.98 4.89
N THR A 26 -14.45 0.16 4.95
CA THR A 26 -15.43 0.22 6.05
C THR A 26 -14.78 -0.09 7.39
N LEU A 27 -13.90 -1.11 7.45
CA LEU A 27 -13.14 -1.41 8.67
C LEU A 27 -12.20 -0.26 9.06
N GLY A 28 -11.56 0.38 8.08
CA GLY A 28 -10.75 1.58 8.30
C GLY A 28 -11.57 2.72 8.91
N LEU A 29 -12.76 3.00 8.36
CA LEU A 29 -13.67 4.02 8.88
C LEU A 29 -14.15 3.71 10.30
N VAL A 30 -14.52 2.45 10.57
CA VAL A 30 -14.93 2.02 11.92
C VAL A 30 -13.80 2.24 12.91
N ARG A 31 -12.56 1.90 12.53
CA ARG A 31 -11.37 2.17 13.35
C ARG A 31 -11.24 3.66 13.64
N GLU A 32 -11.39 4.54 12.64
CA GLU A 32 -11.29 5.99 12.83
C GLU A 32 -12.35 6.51 13.81
N VAL A 33 -13.61 6.07 13.67
CA VAL A 33 -14.72 6.46 14.57
C VAL A 33 -14.48 5.97 15.99
N VAL A 34 -14.03 4.73 16.17
CA VAL A 34 -13.70 4.17 17.50
C VAL A 34 -12.55 4.95 18.13
N PHE A 35 -11.50 5.27 17.38
CA PHE A 35 -10.39 6.08 17.89
C PHE A 35 -10.84 7.49 18.27
N ALA A 36 -11.66 8.15 17.44
CA ALA A 36 -12.21 9.47 17.75
C ALA A 36 -13.12 9.45 19.00
N TYR A 37 -13.92 8.40 19.18
CA TYR A 37 -14.78 8.23 20.35
C TYR A 37 -13.99 7.97 21.64
N LEU A 38 -12.96 7.12 21.57
CA LEU A 38 -12.16 6.72 22.74
C LEU A 38 -11.15 7.78 23.16
N PHE A 39 -10.51 8.48 22.22
CA PHE A 39 -9.42 9.43 22.49
C PHE A 39 -9.83 10.90 22.32
N GLY A 40 -10.96 11.19 21.67
CA GLY A 40 -11.39 12.56 21.37
C GLY A 40 -10.47 13.30 20.39
N ALA A 41 -10.73 14.60 20.19
CA ALA A 41 -9.80 15.49 19.48
C ALA A 41 -8.71 15.96 20.46
N GLY A 42 -7.51 15.38 20.36
CA GLY A 42 -6.40 15.68 21.26
C GLY A 42 -5.06 15.21 20.70
N LYS A 43 -3.96 15.60 21.37
CA LYS A 43 -2.57 15.37 20.89
C LYS A 43 -2.25 13.91 20.58
N ALA A 44 -2.87 12.95 21.28
CA ALA A 44 -2.70 11.52 21.03
C ALA A 44 -3.33 11.06 19.71
N THR A 45 -4.53 11.56 19.39
CA THR A 45 -5.26 11.27 18.15
C THR A 45 -4.54 11.88 16.93
N ASP A 46 -4.03 13.11 17.07
CA ASP A 46 -3.23 13.75 16.02
C ASP A 46 -1.92 13.01 15.76
N ALA A 47 -1.20 12.60 16.81
CA ALA A 47 0.02 11.81 16.69
C ALA A 47 -0.25 10.47 16.00
N PHE A 48 -1.37 9.82 16.31
CA PHE A 48 -1.80 8.59 15.67
C PHE A 48 -2.06 8.80 14.17
N PHE A 49 -2.86 9.81 13.79
CA PHE A 49 -3.13 10.08 12.37
C PHE A 49 -1.87 10.44 11.58
N VAL A 50 -0.97 11.25 12.17
CA VAL A 50 0.33 11.57 11.56
C VAL A 50 1.18 10.31 11.39
N ALA A 51 1.19 9.41 12.38
CA ALA A 51 1.95 8.16 12.31
C ALA A 51 1.48 7.24 11.17
N PHE A 52 0.18 7.21 10.85
CA PHE A 52 -0.35 6.42 9.73
C PHE A 52 -0.20 7.10 8.37
N ARG A 53 0.07 8.40 8.32
CA ARG A 53 0.14 9.14 7.06
C ARG A 53 1.35 8.78 6.20
N ILE A 54 2.53 8.63 6.81
CA ILE A 54 3.75 8.25 6.09
C ILE A 54 3.63 6.83 5.50
N PRO A 55 3.25 5.79 6.27
CA PRO A 55 3.02 4.45 5.73
C PRO A 55 1.95 4.41 4.63
N ASN A 56 0.83 5.12 4.83
CA ASN A 56 -0.24 5.14 3.83
C ASN A 56 0.22 5.81 2.53
N LEU A 57 0.94 6.93 2.60
CA LEU A 57 1.50 7.59 1.41
C LEU A 57 2.45 6.65 0.64
N LEU A 58 3.32 5.93 1.35
CA LEU A 58 4.23 4.96 0.74
C LEU A 58 3.46 3.80 0.10
N ARG A 59 2.44 3.29 0.77
CA ARG A 59 1.53 2.28 0.21
C ARG A 59 0.82 2.79 -1.05
N ASP A 60 0.33 4.01 -1.04
CA ASP A 60 -0.39 4.58 -2.18
C ASP A 60 0.55 4.75 -3.39
N LEU A 61 1.81 5.16 -3.17
CA LEU A 61 2.84 5.29 -4.20
C LEU A 61 3.30 3.94 -4.76
N PHE A 62 3.61 2.97 -3.89
CA PHE A 62 4.28 1.73 -4.26
C PHE A 62 3.34 0.52 -4.44
N ALA A 63 2.12 0.54 -3.90
CA ALA A 63 1.18 -0.59 -4.00
C ALA A 63 -0.07 -0.26 -4.83
N GLU A 64 -0.66 0.93 -4.67
CA GLU A 64 -1.94 1.28 -5.33
C GLU A 64 -1.77 1.97 -6.69
N GLY A 65 -0.81 2.90 -6.86
CA GLY A 65 -0.80 3.82 -8.01
C GLY A 65 0.23 3.55 -9.12
N GLY A 66 1.52 3.70 -8.81
CA GLY A 66 2.56 3.82 -9.85
C GLY A 66 3.30 2.52 -10.16
N LEU A 67 3.76 1.85 -9.10
CA LEU A 67 4.59 0.65 -9.27
C LEU A 67 3.79 -0.51 -9.86
N SER A 68 2.58 -0.80 -9.35
CA SER A 68 1.74 -1.90 -9.84
C SER A 68 1.35 -1.75 -11.31
N ALA A 69 1.05 -0.52 -11.76
CA ALA A 69 0.68 -0.22 -13.14
C ALA A 69 1.82 -0.48 -14.13
N ALA A 70 3.08 -0.26 -13.72
CA ALA A 70 4.26 -0.57 -14.53
C ALA A 70 4.74 -2.02 -14.35
N PHE A 71 4.60 -2.57 -13.14
CA PHE A 71 5.12 -3.88 -12.76
C PHE A 71 4.35 -5.02 -13.42
N VAL A 72 3.01 -5.01 -13.35
CA VAL A 72 2.17 -6.09 -13.89
C VAL A 72 2.45 -6.34 -15.39
N PRO A 73 2.37 -5.34 -16.29
CA PRO A 73 2.65 -5.56 -17.72
C PRO A 73 4.11 -5.96 -17.99
N THR A 74 5.07 -5.46 -17.21
CA THR A 74 6.48 -5.86 -17.35
C THR A 74 6.69 -7.31 -16.93
N PHE A 75 6.11 -7.71 -15.79
CA PHE A 75 6.19 -9.08 -15.26
C PHE A 75 5.51 -10.08 -16.19
N THR A 76 4.32 -9.79 -16.70
CA THR A 76 3.64 -10.67 -17.66
C THR A 76 4.39 -10.75 -18.99
N GLY A 77 5.02 -9.65 -19.42
CA GLY A 77 5.92 -9.63 -20.57
C GLY A 77 7.12 -10.57 -20.41
N TYR A 78 7.82 -10.50 -19.28
CA TYR A 78 8.92 -11.41 -18.95
C TYR A 78 8.45 -12.85 -18.82
N LEU A 79 7.31 -13.08 -18.18
CA LEU A 79 6.74 -14.42 -18.02
C LEU A 79 6.46 -15.09 -19.37
N SER A 80 6.00 -14.30 -20.34
CA SER A 80 5.62 -14.80 -21.68
C SER A 80 6.81 -14.98 -22.61
N LYS A 81 7.85 -14.13 -22.51
CA LYS A 81 8.99 -14.10 -23.45
C LYS A 81 10.23 -14.80 -22.93
N GLU A 82 10.56 -14.59 -21.66
CA GLU A 82 11.81 -15.00 -21.01
C GLU A 82 11.60 -16.21 -20.07
N GLY A 83 10.33 -16.57 -19.83
CA GLY A 83 9.93 -17.68 -18.98
C GLY A 83 9.82 -17.33 -17.50
N ARG A 84 9.45 -18.32 -16.69
CA ARG A 84 9.18 -18.12 -15.25
C ARG A 84 10.39 -17.62 -14.48
N SER A 85 11.59 -18.17 -14.71
CA SER A 85 12.78 -17.85 -13.93
C SER A 85 13.08 -16.34 -13.93
N GLU A 86 13.14 -15.72 -15.11
CA GLU A 86 13.45 -14.29 -15.23
C GLU A 86 12.31 -13.40 -14.73
N ALA A 87 11.04 -13.81 -14.92
CA ALA A 87 9.91 -13.08 -14.35
C ALA A 87 9.98 -13.03 -12.81
N TYR A 88 10.27 -14.17 -12.16
CA TYR A 88 10.44 -14.21 -10.71
C TYR A 88 11.68 -13.44 -10.25
N ARG A 89 12.77 -13.46 -11.02
CA ARG A 89 13.95 -12.64 -10.74
C ARG A 89 13.62 -11.15 -10.75
N LEU A 90 12.83 -10.67 -11.71
CA LEU A 90 12.31 -9.30 -11.73
C LEU A 90 11.48 -9.00 -10.48
N ALA A 91 10.58 -9.91 -10.08
CA ALA A 91 9.78 -9.75 -8.87
C ALA A 91 10.66 -9.63 -7.60
N TYR A 92 11.68 -10.48 -7.47
CA TYR A 92 12.62 -10.41 -6.33
C TYR A 92 13.37 -9.09 -6.28
N ILE A 93 13.86 -8.60 -7.43
CA ILE A 93 14.55 -7.31 -7.51
C ILE A 93 13.61 -6.18 -7.06
N MET A 94 12.36 -6.19 -7.54
CA MET A 94 11.37 -5.18 -7.16
C MET A 94 11.01 -5.22 -5.69
N VAL A 95 10.74 -6.40 -5.13
CA VAL A 95 10.43 -6.55 -3.70
C VAL A 95 11.60 -6.09 -2.83
N ASN A 96 12.83 -6.48 -3.17
CA ASN A 96 14.01 -6.05 -2.42
C ASN A 96 14.22 -4.53 -2.52
N LEU A 97 14.02 -3.94 -3.69
CA LEU A 97 14.13 -2.49 -3.87
C LEU A 97 13.10 -1.75 -3.01
N VAL A 98 11.84 -2.17 -3.05
CA VAL A 98 10.77 -1.58 -2.23
C VAL A 98 11.09 -1.75 -0.75
N LEU A 99 11.54 -2.94 -0.32
CA LEU A 99 11.89 -3.20 1.07
C LEU A 99 13.03 -2.30 1.56
N ILE A 100 14.09 -2.15 0.77
CA ILE A 100 15.24 -1.31 1.12
C ILE A 100 14.83 0.17 1.16
N VAL A 101 14.08 0.65 0.16
CA VAL A 101 13.69 2.05 0.05
C VAL A 101 12.69 2.40 1.15
N VAL A 102 11.57 1.67 1.25
CA VAL A 102 10.53 1.92 2.26
C VAL A 102 11.06 1.65 3.66
N GLY A 103 11.79 0.55 3.85
CA GLY A 103 12.41 0.22 5.14
C GLY A 103 13.43 1.28 5.57
N GLY A 104 14.24 1.79 4.63
CA GLY A 104 15.16 2.89 4.86
C GLY A 104 14.46 4.19 5.25
N ILE A 105 13.40 4.56 4.53
CA ILE A 105 12.57 5.75 4.86
C ILE A 105 11.97 5.62 6.27
N VAL A 106 11.44 4.44 6.61
CA VAL A 106 10.88 4.16 7.94
C VAL A 106 11.95 4.25 9.02
N LEU A 107 13.12 3.64 8.81
CA LEU A 107 14.25 3.70 9.75
C LEU A 107 14.72 5.14 9.97
N ILE A 108 14.90 5.91 8.90
CA ILE A 108 15.25 7.32 8.97
C ILE A 108 14.17 8.10 9.73
N GLY A 109 12.88 7.84 9.44
CA GLY A 109 11.76 8.46 10.14
C GLY A 109 11.76 8.18 11.64
N ILE A 110 12.08 6.95 12.06
CA ILE A 110 12.20 6.56 13.47
C ILE A 110 13.36 7.30 14.14
N LEU A 111 14.53 7.34 13.50
CA LEU A 111 15.71 8.03 14.03
C LEU A 111 15.52 9.56 14.07
N ALA A 112 14.82 10.11 13.09
CA ALA A 112 14.50 11.53 12.99
C ALA A 112 13.28 11.94 13.83
N ALA A 113 12.51 10.99 14.36
CA ALA A 113 11.31 11.24 15.15
C ALA A 113 11.47 12.31 16.24
N PRO A 114 12.53 12.32 17.09
CA PRO A 114 12.69 13.37 18.10
C PRO A 114 12.89 14.76 17.51
N TYR A 115 13.49 14.88 16.33
CA TYR A 115 13.68 16.16 15.63
C TYR A 115 12.40 16.59 14.90
N LEU A 116 11.73 15.65 14.24
CA LEU A 116 10.45 15.88 13.55
C LEU A 116 9.38 16.32 14.54
N VAL A 117 9.28 15.66 15.69
CA VAL A 117 8.35 16.04 16.75
C VAL A 117 8.70 17.42 17.31
N LYS A 118 9.97 17.76 17.52
CA LYS A 118 10.34 19.11 17.96
C LYS A 118 10.04 20.21 16.93
N GLY A 119 10.15 19.91 15.63
CA GLY A 119 9.83 20.86 14.56
C GLY A 119 8.34 21.03 14.29
N ILE A 120 7.55 19.99 14.50
CA ILE A 120 6.10 19.98 14.24
C ILE A 120 5.29 20.31 15.51
N ALA A 121 5.78 19.95 16.69
CA ALA A 121 5.12 20.15 17.98
C ALA A 121 5.60 21.40 18.72
N TYR A 122 5.88 22.50 18.00
CA TYR A 122 5.81 23.84 18.61
C TYR A 122 4.31 24.21 18.77
N GLY A 123 3.66 23.57 19.75
CA GLY A 123 2.25 23.70 20.11
C GLY A 123 1.85 22.74 21.24
#